data_AF-A0A8E2E8S4-F1
#
_entry.id   AF-A0A8E2E8S4-F1
#
_cell.length_a   1.000
_cell.length_b   1.000
_cell.length_c   1.000
_cell.angle_alpha   90.00
_cell.angle_beta   90.00
_cell.angle_gamma   90.00
#
_symmetry.space_group_name_H-M   'P 1'
#
loop_
_entity.id
_entity.type
_entity.pdbx_description
1 polymer ?
#
loop_
_entity_poly.entity_id
_entity_poly.type
_entity_poly.pdbx_seq_one_letter_code
_entity_poly.pdbx_strand_id
1 'polypeptide(L)'
;MAAWKVHIPSGDFSFCFYHRRGDSGMGMVMPIWQDPEEELPNPLTRITLFLHEGQDTAELEHERQIILQQFQKLQDTLLLFLRKIRHIEVFYFDEQDGQKSTTIFSMDCTRYANRKVLERTSTTGLTNLARNEHRNLSPAEETSWAYANSEIVLAFPLTDKSVPIIAPQEVFAFLPVRRMGFNSIIQADFVTEANRQDIVTTSSRNAGLIEGRSDVFIKAVLQRTAIHGKDSGEVSWPVLRYRLHTQQVLRSRQRGVLRPIKELRYRLPSTNDQHGNPLFADLCPELYLSDSYTFQDIALFKKFGLSSLYMNEIVATVKQDLSPVGLSLFGRPMSRMKASETDDDWHSRDASIFSLPFKNKWDRLIQLIKELELIPLHDGLLVPAVIRDIYYPSVGGTPVPRDLGLRLLH
;
A
#
# COMPACT_ATOMS: atom_id res chain seq x y z
N MET A 1 36.53 5.15 20.91
CA MET A 1 36.59 6.08 19.77
C MET A 1 37.63 5.57 18.80
N ALA A 2 37.42 5.72 17.49
CA ALA A 2 38.30 5.14 16.49
C ALA A 2 39.55 6.00 16.17
N ALA A 3 39.45 7.33 16.29
CA ALA A 3 40.49 8.26 15.86
C ALA A 3 41.01 9.16 16.99
N TRP A 4 42.33 9.44 16.98
CA TRP A 4 42.99 10.34 17.94
C TRP A 4 43.12 11.78 17.45
N LYS A 5 43.13 11.98 16.12
CA LYS A 5 43.11 13.28 15.47
C LYS A 5 42.05 13.26 14.38
N VAL A 6 41.31 14.36 14.26
CA VAL A 6 40.37 14.61 13.15
C VAL A 6 40.78 15.91 12.51
N HIS A 7 41.06 15.91 11.20
CA HIS A 7 41.39 17.12 10.43
C HIS A 7 40.26 17.42 9.45
N ILE A 8 39.81 18.68 9.43
CA ILE A 8 38.65 19.14 8.66
C ILE A 8 39.01 20.40 7.87
N PRO A 9 39.54 20.26 6.66
CA PRO A 9 39.58 21.33 5.66
C PRO A 9 38.24 21.43 4.88
N SER A 10 37.70 22.65 4.79
CA SER A 10 36.44 22.97 4.10
C SER A 10 36.38 24.43 3.66
N GLY A 11 36.59 24.69 2.37
CA GLY A 11 36.72 26.05 1.86
C GLY A 11 37.89 26.77 2.53
N ASP A 12 37.65 27.98 3.06
CA ASP A 12 38.67 28.80 3.71
C ASP A 12 38.99 28.38 5.16
N PHE A 13 38.34 27.31 5.66
CA PHE A 13 38.52 26.85 7.03
C PHE A 13 39.28 25.52 7.08
N SER A 14 40.32 25.44 7.91
CA SER A 14 41.05 24.20 8.18
C SER A 14 41.46 24.12 9.64
N PHE A 15 40.98 23.08 10.34
CA PHE A 15 41.22 22.90 11.77
C PHE A 15 41.19 21.43 12.18
N CYS A 16 41.69 21.15 13.38
CA CYS A 16 41.76 19.82 13.95
C CYS A 16 41.12 19.72 15.33
N PHE A 17 40.66 18.51 15.66
CA PHE A 17 40.37 18.08 17.03
C PHE A 17 41.32 16.96 17.44
N TYR A 18 41.65 16.91 18.72
CA TYR A 18 42.58 15.93 19.28
C TYR A 18 41.96 15.24 20.50
N HIS A 19 42.06 13.92 20.56
CA HIS A 19 41.60 13.14 21.69
C HIS A 19 42.36 11.82 21.81
N ARG A 20 43.21 11.69 22.81
CA ARG A 20 43.94 10.45 23.13
C ARG A 20 43.19 9.63 24.16
N ARG A 21 43.47 8.32 24.20
CA ARG A 21 42.92 7.40 25.22
C ARG A 21 43.38 7.89 26.60
N GLY A 22 42.44 8.23 27.47
CA GLY A 22 42.71 8.78 28.82
C GLY A 22 42.55 10.29 28.96
N ASP A 23 42.33 11.02 27.86
CA ASP A 23 42.07 12.46 27.93
C ASP A 23 40.69 12.77 28.54
N SER A 24 40.57 13.95 29.16
CA SER A 24 39.32 14.47 29.76
C SER A 24 38.19 14.72 28.74
N GLY A 25 38.47 14.58 27.44
CA GLY A 25 37.52 14.81 26.34
C GLY A 25 37.43 16.27 25.87
N MET A 26 38.11 17.21 26.52
CA MET A 26 38.07 18.64 26.17
C MET A 26 38.58 18.92 24.74
N GLY A 27 39.58 18.17 24.27
CA GLY A 27 40.09 18.30 22.90
C GLY A 27 39.12 17.85 21.80
N MET A 28 37.96 17.26 22.15
CA MET A 28 36.89 16.93 21.21
C MET A 28 35.99 18.11 20.84
N VAL A 29 36.05 19.22 21.59
CA VAL A 29 35.17 20.39 21.40
C VAL A 29 35.92 21.66 21.05
N MET A 30 37.25 21.68 21.22
CA MET A 30 38.09 22.85 20.95
C MET A 30 38.81 22.69 19.61
N PRO A 31 38.45 23.46 18.56
CA PRO A 31 39.15 23.40 17.28
C PRO A 31 40.52 24.08 17.38
N ILE A 32 41.52 23.45 16.78
CA ILE A 32 42.86 24.02 16.62
C ILE A 32 43.08 24.32 15.14
N TRP A 33 43.28 25.58 14.79
CA TRP A 33 43.59 25.97 13.41
C TRP A 33 44.85 25.27 12.91
N GLN A 34 44.77 24.71 11.72
CA GLN A 34 45.91 24.08 11.05
C GLN A 34 45.84 24.47 9.58
N ASP A 35 46.92 25.05 9.04
CA ASP A 35 46.97 25.38 7.62
C ASP A 35 46.83 24.11 6.77
N PRO A 36 46.05 24.15 5.67
CA PRO A 36 45.85 22.99 4.82
C PRO A 36 47.17 22.65 4.10
N GLU A 37 47.51 21.36 4.08
CA GLU A 37 48.69 20.85 3.34
C GLU A 37 48.46 20.84 1.82
N GLU A 38 47.20 20.83 1.39
CA GLU A 38 46.77 20.78 -0.01
C GLU A 38 45.56 21.71 -0.21
N GLU A 39 45.53 22.45 -1.33
CA GLU A 39 44.35 23.21 -1.73
C GLU A 39 43.27 22.29 -2.30
N LEU A 40 42.11 22.23 -1.63
CA LEU A 40 40.98 21.43 -2.07
C LEU A 40 40.13 22.17 -3.11
N PRO A 41 39.57 21.46 -4.11
CA PRO A 41 38.60 22.04 -5.04
C PRO A 41 37.39 22.59 -4.28
N ASN A 42 36.96 23.82 -4.55
CA ASN A 42 35.77 24.41 -3.92
C ASN A 42 34.53 24.20 -4.83
N PRO A 43 33.38 23.68 -4.33
CA PRO A 43 33.08 23.30 -2.94
C PRO A 43 33.39 21.84 -2.60
N LEU A 44 34.30 21.62 -1.65
CA LEU A 44 34.62 20.32 -1.05
C LEU A 44 34.90 20.47 0.45
N THR A 45 34.42 19.49 1.21
CA THR A 45 34.81 19.28 2.60
C THR A 45 35.48 17.91 2.67
N ARG A 46 36.71 17.85 3.19
CA ARG A 46 37.42 16.60 3.49
C ARG A 46 37.48 16.43 5.00
N ILE A 47 37.22 15.21 5.48
CA ILE A 47 37.36 14.87 6.89
C ILE A 47 38.33 13.69 6.96
N THR A 48 39.50 13.91 7.54
CA THR A 48 40.52 12.88 7.70
C THR A 48 40.54 12.41 9.15
N LEU A 49 40.26 11.12 9.36
CA LEU A 49 40.26 10.47 10.67
C LEU A 49 41.57 9.69 10.86
N PHE A 50 42.44 10.19 11.74
CA PHE A 50 43.69 9.51 12.09
C PHE A 50 43.40 8.49 13.19
N LEU A 51 43.37 7.21 12.82
CA LEU A 51 43.04 6.11 13.74
C LEU A 51 44.07 5.99 14.86
N HIS A 52 43.63 5.56 16.05
CA HIS A 52 44.56 5.31 17.16
C HIS A 52 45.61 4.28 16.76
N GLU A 53 46.87 4.58 17.02
CA GLU A 53 47.97 3.62 16.91
C GLU A 53 48.00 2.78 18.20
N GLY A 54 47.68 1.49 18.09
CA GLY A 54 47.83 0.51 19.15
C GLY A 54 49.30 0.09 19.30
N GLN A 55 49.67 -0.44 20.47
CA GLN A 55 50.99 -1.04 20.67
C GLN A 55 51.09 -2.44 20.07
N ASP A 56 49.95 -3.10 19.83
CA ASP A 56 49.85 -4.42 19.20
C ASP A 56 49.31 -4.33 17.77
N THR A 57 50.08 -4.85 16.82
CA THR A 57 49.72 -4.97 15.40
C THR A 57 48.46 -5.80 15.16
N ALA A 58 48.19 -6.82 15.99
CA ALA A 58 47.03 -7.69 15.83
C ALA A 58 45.72 -6.97 16.22
N GLU A 59 45.76 -6.16 17.28
CA GLU A 59 44.61 -5.34 17.70
C GLU A 59 44.28 -4.27 16.65
N LEU A 60 45.30 -3.65 16.06
CA LEU A 60 45.14 -2.68 14.98
C LEU A 60 44.49 -3.28 13.73
N GLU A 61 44.95 -4.46 13.31
CA GLU A 61 44.35 -5.15 12.16
C GLU A 61 42.89 -5.54 12.47
N HIS A 62 42.61 -5.98 13.70
CA HIS A 62 41.25 -6.28 14.13
C HIS A 62 40.33 -5.04 14.07
N GLU A 63 40.77 -3.89 14.59
CA GLU A 63 40.02 -2.64 14.52
C GLU A 63 39.77 -2.18 13.07
N ARG A 64 40.77 -2.31 12.18
CA ARG A 64 40.62 -2.01 10.74
C ARG A 64 39.58 -2.92 10.09
N GLN A 65 39.61 -4.22 10.37
CA GLN A 65 38.63 -5.16 9.84
C GLN A 65 37.21 -4.85 10.31
N ILE A 66 37.03 -4.42 11.56
CA ILE A 66 35.72 -4.00 12.07
C ILE A 66 35.18 -2.81 11.27
N ILE A 67 36.00 -1.79 11.02
CA ILE A 67 35.60 -0.59 10.26
C ILE A 67 35.19 -1.00 8.84
N LEU A 68 35.98 -1.85 8.18
CA LEU A 68 35.66 -2.34 6.84
C LEU A 68 34.32 -3.08 6.81
N GLN A 69 34.09 -3.97 7.78
CA GLN A 69 32.82 -4.68 7.90
C GLN A 69 31.64 -3.71 8.11
N GLN A 70 31.82 -2.61 8.84
CA GLN A 70 30.76 -1.62 9.03
C GLN A 70 30.38 -0.93 7.71
N PHE A 71 31.35 -0.52 6.90
CA PHE A 71 31.08 0.08 5.60
C PHE A 71 30.51 -0.93 4.59
N GLN A 72 30.93 -2.20 4.64
CA GLN A 72 30.35 -3.26 3.82
C GLN A 72 28.88 -3.56 4.18
N LYS A 73 28.53 -3.45 5.46
CA LYS A 73 27.15 -3.60 5.96
C LYS A 73 26.25 -2.39 5.66
N LEU A 74 26.80 -1.31 5.10
CA LEU A 74 26.01 -0.16 4.68
C LEU A 74 24.95 -0.61 3.66
N GLN A 75 23.72 -0.15 3.86
CA GLN A 75 22.59 -0.47 3.00
C GLN A 75 22.29 0.69 2.06
N ASP A 76 22.04 0.36 0.80
CA ASP A 76 21.59 1.27 -0.26
C ASP A 76 20.26 1.96 0.09
N THR A 77 19.38 1.25 0.79
CA THR A 77 18.10 1.77 1.34
C THR A 77 18.24 3.04 2.17
N LEU A 78 19.41 3.30 2.76
CA LEU A 78 19.72 4.55 3.47
C LEU A 78 19.48 5.78 2.58
N LEU A 79 19.77 5.69 1.28
CA LEU A 79 19.61 6.79 0.33
C LEU A 79 18.15 7.25 0.17
N LEU A 80 17.17 6.39 0.48
CA LEU A 80 15.74 6.74 0.44
C LEU A 80 15.39 7.85 1.44
N PHE A 81 16.14 7.92 2.56
CA PHE A 81 15.82 8.78 3.69
C PHE A 81 16.76 9.99 3.80
N LEU A 82 17.80 10.05 2.98
CA LEU A 82 18.65 11.24 2.87
C LEU A 82 17.98 12.27 1.95
N ARG A 83 17.96 13.54 2.36
CA ARG A 83 17.27 14.59 1.59
C ARG A 83 18.02 15.03 0.34
N LYS A 84 19.35 15.19 0.44
CA LYS A 84 20.21 15.73 -0.63
C LYS A 84 21.22 14.73 -1.18
N ILE A 85 21.69 13.79 -0.36
CA ILE A 85 22.68 12.79 -0.77
C ILE A 85 21.98 11.73 -1.62
N ARG A 86 22.54 11.48 -2.80
CA ARG A 86 22.03 10.52 -3.79
C ARG A 86 23.07 9.50 -4.24
N HIS A 87 24.32 9.73 -3.87
CA HIS A 87 25.47 8.97 -4.31
C HIS A 87 26.46 8.84 -3.17
N ILE A 88 26.91 7.63 -2.88
CA ILE A 88 27.94 7.33 -1.87
C ILE A 88 28.91 6.34 -2.50
N GLU A 89 30.19 6.67 -2.45
CA GLU A 89 31.27 5.78 -2.89
C GLU A 89 32.17 5.43 -1.71
N VAL A 90 32.50 4.16 -1.59
CA VAL A 90 33.40 3.62 -0.57
C VAL A 90 34.56 2.95 -1.30
N PHE A 91 35.76 3.48 -1.08
CA PHE A 91 37.00 2.94 -1.61
C PHE A 91 37.85 2.37 -0.48
N TYR A 92 38.48 1.23 -0.75
CA TYR A 92 39.47 0.62 0.14
C TYR A 92 40.79 0.48 -0.60
N PHE A 93 41.85 0.99 0.02
CA PHE A 93 43.21 0.97 -0.49
C PHE A 93 44.11 0.16 0.45
N ASP A 94 45.13 -0.49 -0.10
CA ASP A 94 46.18 -1.15 0.68
C ASP A 94 47.34 -0.21 1.01
N GLU A 95 48.38 -0.74 1.66
CA GLU A 95 49.56 0.02 2.08
C GLU A 95 50.42 0.53 0.90
N GLN A 96 50.18 0.05 -0.32
CA GLN A 96 50.86 0.47 -1.54
C GLN A 96 49.97 1.39 -2.40
N ASP A 97 48.91 1.97 -1.80
CA ASP A 97 47.86 2.74 -2.47
C ASP A 97 47.12 1.96 -3.59
N GLY A 98 47.21 0.62 -3.57
CA GLY A 98 46.47 -0.26 -4.46
C GLY A 98 45.00 -0.34 -4.06
N GLN A 99 44.09 0.07 -4.94
CA GLN A 99 42.65 -0.02 -4.72
C GLN A 99 42.19 -1.49 -4.68
N LYS A 100 41.82 -1.97 -3.49
CA LYS A 100 41.41 -3.36 -3.23
C LYS A 100 39.92 -3.61 -3.45
N SER A 101 39.08 -2.63 -3.12
CA SER A 101 37.64 -2.77 -3.31
C SER A 101 36.95 -1.43 -3.47
N THR A 102 35.84 -1.43 -4.21
CA THR A 102 34.94 -0.29 -4.31
C THR A 102 33.51 -0.75 -4.12
N THR A 103 32.74 0.04 -3.37
CA THR A 103 31.29 -0.08 -3.31
C THR A 103 30.66 1.25 -3.65
N ILE A 104 29.74 1.24 -4.61
CA ILE A 104 29.02 2.43 -5.06
C ILE A 104 27.54 2.21 -4.76
N PHE A 105 26.94 3.20 -4.10
CA PHE A 105 25.51 3.28 -3.82
C PHE A 105 24.95 4.50 -4.54
N SER A 106 23.97 4.31 -5.43
CA SER A 106 23.30 5.41 -6.13
C SER A 106 21.78 5.29 -6.01
N MET A 107 21.12 6.44 -6.06
CA MET A 107 19.66 6.50 -6.12
C MET A 107 19.18 7.42 -7.24
N ASP A 108 18.50 6.81 -8.20
CA ASP A 108 17.91 7.51 -9.32
C ASP A 108 16.43 7.82 -9.09
N CYS A 109 16.05 9.01 -9.56
CA CYS A 109 14.66 9.43 -9.62
C CYS A 109 14.08 9.02 -10.97
N THR A 110 13.07 8.15 -10.97
CA THR A 110 12.37 7.80 -12.20
C THR A 110 11.42 8.93 -12.62
N ARG A 111 10.82 8.81 -13.82
CA ARG A 111 9.75 9.70 -14.30
C ARG A 111 8.53 9.75 -13.36
N TYR A 112 8.38 8.77 -12.48
CA TYR A 112 7.33 8.71 -11.47
C TYR A 112 7.88 9.16 -10.12
N ALA A 113 7.35 10.26 -9.57
CA ALA A 113 7.84 10.88 -8.34
C ALA A 113 7.89 9.92 -7.13
N ASN A 114 7.02 8.91 -7.10
CA ASN A 114 6.88 7.90 -6.06
C ASN A 114 7.69 6.60 -6.29
N ARG A 115 8.54 6.55 -7.32
CA ARG A 115 9.41 5.39 -7.59
C ARG A 115 10.88 5.82 -7.63
N LYS A 116 11.67 5.17 -6.77
CA LYS A 116 13.12 5.29 -6.70
C LYS A 116 13.74 3.98 -7.14
N VAL A 117 14.87 4.06 -7.83
CA VAL A 117 15.72 2.91 -8.16
C VAL A 117 16.98 3.06 -7.33
N LEU A 118 17.34 2.02 -6.60
CA LEU A 118 18.57 1.92 -5.83
C LEU A 118 19.49 0.96 -6.56
N GLU A 119 20.73 1.37 -6.74
CA GLU A 119 21.75 0.50 -7.32
C GLU A 119 22.92 0.38 -6.35
N ARG A 120 23.40 -0.85 -6.19
CA ARG A 120 24.61 -1.18 -5.45
C ARG A 120 25.53 -1.98 -6.34
N THR A 121 26.72 -1.46 -6.58
CA THR A 121 27.78 -2.18 -7.30
C THR A 121 28.95 -2.42 -6.34
N SER A 122 29.42 -3.66 -6.25
CA SER A 122 30.55 -4.03 -5.39
C SER A 122 31.51 -4.95 -6.17
N THR A 123 32.82 -4.66 -6.12
CA THR A 123 33.82 -5.39 -6.92
C THR A 123 34.53 -6.55 -6.20
N THR A 124 34.28 -6.78 -4.91
CA THR A 124 34.81 -7.92 -4.16
C THR A 124 33.93 -8.21 -2.95
N GLY A 125 33.45 -9.45 -2.82
CA GLY A 125 32.55 -9.89 -1.75
C GLY A 125 33.20 -10.94 -0.86
N LEU A 126 33.31 -10.65 0.44
CA LEU A 126 33.60 -11.64 1.47
C LEU A 126 32.76 -11.30 2.71
N THR A 127 31.73 -12.11 2.91
CA THR A 127 30.78 -12.07 4.02
C THR A 127 31.28 -12.96 5.14
N ASN A 128 31.51 -12.43 6.36
CA ASN A 128 31.41 -13.19 7.62
C ASN A 128 31.33 -12.26 8.85
N LEU A 129 30.65 -12.76 9.88
CA LEU A 129 30.01 -12.05 11.01
C LEU A 129 30.95 -11.72 12.19
N ALA A 130 30.65 -10.64 12.93
CA ALA A 130 30.64 -10.56 14.41
C ALA A 130 29.93 -9.27 14.87
N ARG A 131 29.33 -9.33 16.07
CA ARG A 131 28.58 -8.26 16.77
C ARG A 131 29.56 -7.35 17.51
N ASN A 132 29.31 -6.04 17.55
CA ASN A 132 30.12 -5.12 18.35
C ASN A 132 29.25 -4.22 19.22
N GLU A 133 29.68 -4.05 20.47
CA GLU A 133 28.98 -3.38 21.58
C GLU A 133 29.60 -2.01 21.88
N HIS A 134 28.79 -1.13 22.50
CA HIS A 134 29.12 0.13 23.21
C HIS A 134 28.94 1.48 22.48
N ARG A 135 28.00 2.30 22.99
CA ARG A 135 28.29 3.57 23.70
C ARG A 135 27.05 4.08 24.44
N ASN A 136 27.22 4.64 25.64
CA ASN A 136 26.18 5.32 26.42
C ASN A 136 26.15 6.82 26.08
N LEU A 137 24.96 7.42 26.07
CA LEU A 137 24.72 8.87 25.96
C LEU A 137 23.86 9.37 27.14
N SER A 138 24.00 10.65 27.45
CA SER A 138 23.65 11.27 28.73
C SER A 138 22.25 11.94 28.74
N PRO A 139 21.71 12.26 29.93
CA PRO A 139 20.31 12.70 30.12
C PRO A 139 19.97 14.11 29.59
N ALA A 140 20.88 14.79 28.90
CA ALA A 140 20.72 16.19 28.51
C ALA A 140 19.97 16.39 27.17
N GLU A 141 19.66 15.31 26.44
CA GLU A 141 19.02 15.38 25.12
C GLU A 141 17.48 15.39 25.17
N GLU A 142 16.86 15.36 26.37
CA GLU A 142 15.40 15.22 26.54
C GLU A 142 14.57 16.51 26.39
N THR A 143 15.17 17.69 26.22
CA THR A 143 14.44 18.96 26.45
C THR A 143 14.39 19.93 25.26
N SER A 144 14.04 19.46 24.06
CA SER A 144 13.76 20.38 22.93
C SER A 144 12.40 20.11 22.27
N TRP A 145 11.51 21.09 22.38
CA TRP A 145 10.13 21.15 21.89
C TRP A 145 9.99 21.15 20.34
N ALA A 146 10.55 20.15 19.66
CA ALA A 146 10.34 19.90 18.22
C ALA A 146 9.30 18.79 17.93
N TYR A 147 8.68 18.22 18.98
CA TYR A 147 8.05 16.89 18.94
C TYR A 147 6.64 16.77 18.34
N ALA A 148 5.98 17.87 17.93
CA ALA A 148 4.55 17.85 17.61
C ALA A 148 4.20 17.18 16.26
N ASN A 149 5.12 17.15 15.30
CA ASN A 149 4.90 16.53 13.99
C ASN A 149 6.03 15.54 13.69
N SER A 150 5.69 14.34 13.24
CA SER A 150 6.65 13.33 12.81
C SER A 150 6.26 12.81 11.43
N GLU A 151 7.25 12.69 10.55
CA GLU A 151 7.08 12.13 9.22
C GLU A 151 7.28 10.61 9.29
N ILE A 152 6.31 9.87 8.74
CA ILE A 152 6.41 8.42 8.56
C ILE A 152 6.48 8.15 7.06
N VAL A 153 7.56 7.51 6.63
CA VAL A 153 7.78 7.10 5.26
C VAL A 153 7.67 5.58 5.17
N LEU A 154 6.81 5.12 4.26
CA LEU A 154 6.72 3.71 3.88
C LEU A 154 7.31 3.51 2.50
N ALA A 155 8.22 2.55 2.38
CA ALA A 155 8.72 2.08 1.10
C ALA A 155 8.37 0.60 0.90
N PHE A 156 7.95 0.28 -0.33
CA PHE A 156 7.52 -1.05 -0.74
C PHE A 156 8.51 -1.56 -1.78
N PRO A 157 9.47 -2.43 -1.38
CA PRO A 157 10.45 -2.97 -2.29
C PRO A 157 9.76 -3.76 -3.40
N LEU A 158 10.24 -3.57 -4.63
CA LEU A 158 9.74 -4.27 -5.81
C LEU A 158 10.89 -5.07 -6.42
N THR A 159 10.55 -6.19 -7.05
CA THR A 159 11.44 -6.86 -8.01
C THR A 159 11.56 -6.03 -9.29
N ASP A 160 12.51 -6.39 -10.16
CA ASP A 160 12.72 -5.76 -11.47
C ASP A 160 11.46 -5.80 -12.35
N LYS A 161 10.63 -6.84 -12.17
CA LYS A 161 9.33 -7.03 -12.82
C LYS A 161 8.20 -6.23 -12.18
N SER A 162 8.51 -5.30 -11.26
CA SER A 162 7.57 -4.48 -10.50
C SER A 162 6.59 -5.30 -9.63
N VAL A 163 6.97 -6.50 -9.23
CA VAL A 163 6.22 -7.33 -8.27
C VAL A 163 6.67 -7.01 -6.85
N PRO A 164 5.77 -6.76 -5.89
CA PRO A 164 6.12 -6.49 -4.50
C PRO A 164 6.91 -7.63 -3.84
N ILE A 165 7.97 -7.30 -3.11
CA ILE A 165 8.73 -8.25 -2.30
C ILE A 165 8.08 -8.33 -0.92
N ILE A 166 7.42 -9.46 -0.63
CA ILE A 166 6.74 -9.70 0.66
C ILE A 166 7.65 -10.54 1.55
N ALA A 167 8.52 -9.89 2.30
CA ALA A 167 9.42 -10.50 3.28
C ALA A 167 9.77 -9.49 4.37
N PRO A 168 10.19 -9.91 5.59
CA PRO A 168 10.58 -9.00 6.66
C PRO A 168 11.66 -7.99 6.23
N GLN A 169 11.29 -6.71 6.27
CA GLN A 169 12.08 -5.53 5.94
C GLN A 169 12.62 -4.85 7.20
N GLU A 170 13.55 -3.92 6.98
CA GLU A 170 14.17 -3.13 8.04
C GLU A 170 13.37 -1.89 8.42
N VAL A 171 13.50 -1.54 9.71
CA VAL A 171 13.00 -0.30 10.30
C VAL A 171 14.16 0.68 10.43
N PHE A 172 13.89 1.93 10.09
CA PHE A 172 14.84 3.03 10.06
C PHE A 172 14.42 4.14 11.03
N ALA A 173 15.42 4.65 11.75
CA ALA A 173 15.37 5.92 12.49
C ALA A 173 16.54 6.77 12.01
N PHE A 174 16.42 7.29 10.78
CA PHE A 174 17.49 7.83 9.92
C PHE A 174 18.55 6.80 9.51
N LEU A 175 19.02 5.96 10.44
CA LEU A 175 19.88 4.81 10.20
C LEU A 175 19.08 3.50 10.36
N PRO A 176 19.55 2.40 9.75
CA PRO A 176 18.99 1.07 9.99
C PRO A 176 18.99 0.72 11.49
N VAL A 177 17.86 0.25 12.00
CA VAL A 177 17.72 -0.24 13.38
C VAL A 177 17.79 -1.77 13.38
N ARG A 178 16.72 -2.44 12.93
CA ARG A 178 16.64 -3.90 12.76
C ARG A 178 15.41 -4.32 11.96
N ARG A 179 15.34 -5.61 11.62
CA ARG A 179 14.12 -6.25 11.09
C ARG A 179 13.14 -6.57 12.21
N MET A 180 11.95 -6.01 12.10
CA MET A 180 10.89 -6.10 13.13
C MET A 180 9.68 -6.93 12.67
N GLY A 181 9.81 -7.66 11.56
CA GLY A 181 8.73 -8.50 11.01
C GLY A 181 7.74 -7.76 10.11
N PHE A 182 7.98 -6.49 9.79
CA PHE A 182 7.17 -5.75 8.81
C PHE A 182 7.63 -6.08 7.39
N ASN A 183 6.74 -6.33 6.43
CA ASN A 183 7.11 -6.55 5.02
C ASN A 183 7.19 -5.26 4.20
N SER A 184 7.05 -4.10 4.82
CA SER A 184 7.38 -2.78 4.27
C SER A 184 8.55 -2.18 5.01
N ILE A 185 9.38 -1.40 4.30
CA ILE A 185 10.43 -0.59 4.92
C ILE A 185 9.74 0.60 5.58
N ILE A 186 10.08 0.84 6.84
CA ILE A 186 9.48 1.92 7.63
C ILE A 186 10.59 2.85 8.07
N GLN A 187 10.50 4.13 7.73
CA GLN A 187 11.29 5.17 8.35
C GLN A 187 10.38 6.12 9.11
N ALA A 188 10.71 6.33 10.37
CA ALA A 188 10.08 7.33 11.21
C ALA A 188 11.07 7.80 12.27
N ASP A 189 10.72 8.86 12.98
CA ASP A 189 11.50 9.35 14.12
C ASP A 189 11.25 8.52 15.39
N PHE A 190 11.61 7.23 15.32
CA PHE A 190 11.46 6.29 16.42
C PHE A 190 12.43 6.59 17.55
N VAL A 191 11.93 6.51 18.78
CA VAL A 191 12.77 6.46 19.98
C VAL A 191 13.48 5.11 19.98
N THR A 192 14.81 5.13 19.94
CA THR A 192 15.65 3.93 19.94
C THR A 192 16.26 3.68 21.31
N GLU A 193 16.62 2.43 21.60
CA GLU A 193 17.45 2.11 22.76
C GLU A 193 18.82 2.81 22.65
N ALA A 194 19.57 2.90 23.76
CA ALA A 194 20.86 3.59 23.79
C ALA A 194 21.86 3.03 22.75
N ASN A 195 21.78 1.72 22.46
CA ASN A 195 22.60 1.05 21.45
C ASN A 195 22.14 1.31 20.00
N ARG A 196 20.99 1.97 19.80
CA ARG A 196 20.29 2.19 18.52
C ARG A 196 20.01 0.91 17.70
N GLN A 197 19.99 -0.26 18.32
CA GLN A 197 19.73 -1.55 17.69
C GLN A 197 18.27 -2.01 17.84
N ASP A 198 17.49 -1.36 18.71
CA ASP A 198 16.05 -1.61 18.84
C ASP A 198 15.28 -0.30 19.10
N ILE A 199 13.96 -0.35 18.96
CA ILE A 199 13.07 0.76 19.32
C ILE A 199 12.54 0.54 20.75
N VAL A 200 12.36 1.62 21.48
CA VAL A 200 11.78 1.57 22.83
C VAL A 200 10.29 1.24 22.71
N THR A 201 9.91 0.00 23.01
CA THR A 201 8.51 -0.48 22.85
C THR A 201 7.53 0.14 23.84
N THR A 202 8.02 0.62 24.99
CA THR A 202 7.24 1.32 26.02
C THR A 202 7.03 2.81 25.71
N SER A 203 7.65 3.33 24.65
CA SER A 203 7.52 4.74 24.25
C SER A 203 6.13 5.01 23.67
N SER A 204 5.42 5.97 24.26
CA SER A 204 4.13 6.46 23.75
C SER A 204 4.25 7.05 22.34
N ARG A 205 5.39 7.68 22.01
CA ARG A 205 5.69 8.18 20.66
C ARG A 205 5.77 7.03 19.67
N ASN A 206 6.51 5.97 19.98
CA ASN A 206 6.64 4.82 19.09
C ASN A 206 5.29 4.11 18.90
N ALA A 207 4.48 3.99 19.96
CA ALA A 207 3.12 3.48 19.85
C ALA A 207 2.26 4.31 18.89
N GLY A 208 2.31 5.65 19.00
CA GLY A 208 1.63 6.56 18.08
C GLY A 208 2.13 6.47 16.63
N LEU A 209 3.44 6.32 16.41
CA LEU A 209 4.02 6.13 15.08
C LEU A 209 3.59 4.79 14.46
N ILE A 210 3.55 3.72 15.25
CA ILE A 210 3.08 2.41 14.82
C ILE A 210 1.58 2.45 14.48
N GLU A 211 0.77 3.15 15.26
CA GLU A 211 -0.66 3.35 14.97
C GLU A 211 -0.88 4.15 13.68
N GLY A 212 -0.19 5.30 13.56
CA GLY A 212 -0.24 6.19 12.40
C GLY A 212 0.25 5.56 11.08
N ARG A 213 1.04 4.48 11.15
CA ARG A 213 1.43 3.69 9.97
C ARG A 213 0.23 3.25 9.14
N SER A 214 -0.86 2.86 9.79
CA SER A 214 -2.07 2.38 9.09
C SER A 214 -2.60 3.44 8.12
N ASP A 215 -2.55 4.72 8.53
CA ASP A 215 -2.99 5.84 7.72
C ASP A 215 -2.06 6.11 6.53
N VAL A 216 -0.75 5.97 6.74
CA VAL A 216 0.25 6.09 5.66
C VAL A 216 0.14 4.92 4.69
N PHE A 217 -0.10 3.70 5.18
CA PHE A 217 -0.31 2.52 4.35
C PHE A 217 -1.56 2.67 3.48
N ILE A 218 -2.68 3.12 4.06
CA ILE A 218 -3.90 3.38 3.30
C ILE A 218 -3.67 4.48 2.26
N LYS A 219 -2.99 5.58 2.61
CA LYS A 219 -2.60 6.62 1.64
C LYS A 219 -1.72 6.06 0.52
N ALA A 220 -0.78 5.17 0.84
CA ALA A 220 0.07 4.53 -0.16
C ALA A 220 -0.71 3.59 -1.09
N VAL A 221 -1.66 2.82 -0.55
CA VAL A 221 -2.58 1.97 -1.33
C VAL A 221 -3.50 2.82 -2.21
N LEU A 222 -4.01 3.94 -1.70
CA LEU A 222 -4.82 4.90 -2.46
C LEU A 222 -4.03 5.53 -3.62
N GLN A 223 -2.74 5.79 -3.43
CA GLN A 223 -1.84 6.30 -4.48
C GLN A 223 -1.39 5.23 -5.48
N ARG A 224 -1.36 3.94 -5.09
CA ARG A 224 -0.98 2.80 -5.93
C ARG A 224 -2.10 1.76 -5.92
N THR A 225 -3.18 1.97 -6.67
CA THR A 225 -4.30 1.03 -6.78
C THR A 225 -3.97 -0.26 -7.57
N ALA A 226 -2.87 -0.94 -7.22
CA ALA A 226 -2.42 -2.21 -7.81
C ALA A 226 -1.47 -3.01 -6.88
N ILE A 227 -1.60 -2.90 -5.55
CA ILE A 227 -0.89 -3.83 -4.65
C ILE A 227 -1.80 -5.06 -4.46
N HIS A 228 -1.64 -6.04 -5.34
CA HIS A 228 -2.05 -7.41 -5.06
C HIS A 228 -1.11 -7.97 -3.99
N GLY A 229 -1.62 -8.37 -2.83
CA GLY A 229 -0.79 -8.92 -1.76
C GLY A 229 -1.60 -9.57 -0.65
N LYS A 230 -1.46 -10.89 -0.53
CA LYS A 230 -1.89 -11.70 0.61
C LYS A 230 -1.26 -11.22 1.91
N ASP A 231 -2.05 -11.32 3.00
CA ASP A 231 -1.65 -11.35 4.41
C ASP A 231 -0.29 -10.72 4.72
N SER A 232 -0.20 -9.39 4.70
CA SER A 232 0.81 -8.71 5.50
C SER A 232 0.26 -8.56 6.91
N GLY A 233 0.90 -9.20 7.91
CA GLY A 233 0.62 -9.02 9.34
C GLY A 233 0.95 -7.61 9.86
N GLU A 234 0.87 -6.58 9.01
CA GLU A 234 1.38 -5.22 9.21
C GLU A 234 0.33 -4.22 9.67
N VAL A 235 -0.95 -4.58 9.68
CA VAL A 235 -2.00 -3.67 10.13
C VAL A 235 -2.89 -4.43 11.10
N SER A 236 -3.20 -3.79 12.24
CA SER A 236 -4.20 -4.31 13.18
C SER A 236 -5.50 -4.54 12.41
N TRP A 237 -5.94 -5.80 12.32
CA TRP A 237 -7.14 -6.20 11.55
C TRP A 237 -8.39 -5.36 11.89
N PRO A 238 -8.65 -5.03 13.18
CA PRO A 238 -9.73 -4.09 13.54
C PRO A 238 -9.56 -2.69 12.94
N VAL A 239 -8.35 -2.13 12.95
CA VAL A 239 -8.07 -0.79 12.41
C VAL A 239 -8.25 -0.77 10.90
N LEU A 240 -7.70 -1.76 10.19
CA LEU A 240 -7.86 -1.86 8.73
C LEU A 240 -9.33 -2.05 8.34
N ARG A 241 -10.08 -2.88 9.08
CA ARG A 241 -11.52 -3.03 8.89
C ARG A 241 -12.25 -1.70 9.11
N TYR A 242 -12.02 -1.01 10.24
CA TYR A 242 -12.63 0.29 10.52
C TYR A 242 -12.34 1.30 9.41
N ARG A 243 -11.10 1.34 8.93
CA ARG A 243 -10.68 2.26 7.87
C ARG A 243 -11.29 1.92 6.51
N LEU A 244 -11.32 0.66 6.08
CA LEU A 244 -12.00 0.25 4.84
C LEU A 244 -13.51 0.55 4.88
N HIS A 245 -14.13 0.52 6.06
CA HIS A 245 -15.54 0.87 6.25
C HIS A 245 -15.83 2.38 6.30
N THR A 246 -14.83 3.21 6.57
CA THR A 246 -14.99 4.67 6.76
C THR A 246 -14.37 5.51 5.65
N GLN A 247 -13.31 5.02 4.99
CA GLN A 247 -12.61 5.73 3.93
C GLN A 247 -12.99 5.24 2.53
N GLN A 248 -12.93 6.14 1.56
CA GLN A 248 -13.16 5.88 0.15
C GLN A 248 -11.91 5.26 -0.49
N VAL A 249 -11.82 3.93 -0.51
CA VAL A 249 -10.59 3.21 -0.93
C VAL A 249 -10.79 2.30 -2.14
N LEU A 250 -12.00 1.76 -2.31
CA LEU A 250 -12.27 0.77 -3.34
C LEU A 250 -12.95 1.43 -4.54
N ARG A 251 -12.57 1.02 -5.76
CA ARG A 251 -13.12 1.59 -6.99
C ARG A 251 -14.46 0.96 -7.34
N SER A 252 -15.42 1.80 -7.67
CA SER A 252 -16.67 1.39 -8.32
C SER A 252 -16.44 0.94 -9.77
N ARG A 253 -17.40 0.21 -10.34
CA ARG A 253 -17.23 -0.44 -11.64
C ARG A 253 -17.29 0.52 -12.83
N GLN A 254 -18.28 1.40 -12.90
CA GLN A 254 -18.53 2.18 -14.12
C GLN A 254 -17.62 3.42 -14.17
N ARG A 255 -17.67 4.27 -13.14
CA ARG A 255 -16.88 5.53 -13.11
C ARG A 255 -15.53 5.40 -12.41
N GLY A 256 -15.26 4.28 -11.73
CA GLY A 256 -14.01 4.10 -10.99
C GLY A 256 -13.89 5.02 -9.76
N VAL A 257 -15.02 5.52 -9.24
CA VAL A 257 -15.06 6.42 -8.08
C VAL A 257 -14.70 5.63 -6.83
N LEU A 258 -13.92 6.24 -5.95
CA LEU A 258 -13.53 5.61 -4.69
C LEU A 258 -14.70 5.62 -3.71
N ARG A 259 -15.00 4.46 -3.13
CA ARG A 259 -16.06 4.26 -2.14
C ARG A 259 -15.61 3.37 -0.98
N PRO A 260 -16.26 3.47 0.18
CA PRO A 260 -16.02 2.56 1.30
C PRO A 260 -16.46 1.13 1.00
N ILE A 261 -15.82 0.14 1.61
CA ILE A 261 -16.08 -1.28 1.38
C ILE A 261 -17.55 -1.68 1.64
N LYS A 262 -18.19 -1.03 2.61
CA LYS A 262 -19.60 -1.26 2.98
C LYS A 262 -20.60 -0.79 1.93
N GLU A 263 -20.19 0.10 1.03
CA GLU A 263 -21.04 0.68 -0.01
C GLU A 263 -20.92 -0.06 -1.35
N LEU A 264 -19.97 -0.99 -1.47
CA LEU A 264 -19.73 -1.75 -2.68
C LEU A 264 -20.12 -3.23 -2.51
N ARG A 265 -20.37 -3.88 -3.64
CA ARG A 265 -20.78 -5.28 -3.75
C ARG A 265 -19.92 -6.00 -4.78
N TYR A 266 -19.48 -7.21 -4.43
CA TYR A 266 -18.91 -8.11 -5.44
C TYR A 266 -20.01 -8.88 -6.17
N ARG A 267 -19.72 -9.27 -7.40
CA ARG A 267 -20.66 -10.02 -8.25
C ARG A 267 -20.51 -11.52 -8.02
N LEU A 268 -21.64 -12.22 -7.95
CA LEU A 268 -21.66 -13.68 -8.00
C LEU A 268 -21.74 -14.10 -9.47
N PRO A 269 -21.18 -15.28 -9.84
CA PRO A 269 -21.35 -15.81 -11.19
C PRO A 269 -22.82 -15.93 -11.61
N SER A 270 -23.72 -16.20 -10.66
CA SER A 270 -25.16 -16.27 -10.88
C SER A 270 -25.81 -14.94 -11.24
N THR A 271 -25.17 -13.81 -10.91
CA THR A 271 -25.64 -12.45 -11.24
C THR A 271 -25.01 -11.88 -12.50
N ASN A 272 -24.35 -12.74 -13.30
CA ASN A 272 -23.74 -12.37 -14.57
C ASN A 272 -24.43 -13.08 -15.74
N ASP A 273 -24.47 -12.40 -16.88
CA ASP A 273 -24.86 -13.02 -18.16
C ASP A 273 -23.76 -13.96 -18.68
N GLN A 274 -24.05 -14.67 -19.77
CA GLN A 274 -23.11 -15.56 -20.45
C GLN A 274 -21.78 -14.89 -20.87
N HIS A 275 -21.74 -13.57 -21.00
CA HIS A 275 -20.54 -12.81 -21.36
C HIS A 275 -19.77 -12.30 -20.13
N GLY A 276 -20.23 -12.60 -18.91
CA GLY A 276 -19.61 -12.17 -17.67
C GLY A 276 -19.93 -10.72 -17.27
N ASN A 277 -20.87 -10.06 -17.96
CA ASN A 277 -21.37 -8.73 -17.59
C ASN A 277 -22.44 -8.85 -16.50
N PRO A 278 -22.61 -7.83 -15.63
CA PRO A 278 -23.65 -7.87 -14.61
C PRO A 278 -25.02 -7.94 -15.26
N LEU A 279 -25.94 -8.76 -14.74
CA LEU A 279 -27.32 -8.81 -15.24
C LEU A 279 -28.01 -7.46 -15.02
N PHE A 280 -27.93 -6.94 -13.79
CA PHE A 280 -28.57 -5.70 -13.39
C PHE A 280 -27.67 -4.50 -13.60
N ALA A 281 -28.24 -3.40 -14.10
CA ALA A 281 -27.54 -2.12 -14.18
C ALA A 281 -27.09 -1.65 -12.79
N ASP A 282 -26.01 -0.87 -12.76
CA ASP A 282 -25.52 -0.32 -11.49
C ASP A 282 -26.45 0.80 -10.99
N LEU A 283 -26.63 0.90 -9.67
CA LEU A 283 -27.39 2.00 -9.10
C LEU A 283 -26.60 3.31 -9.19
N CYS A 284 -27.30 4.43 -9.01
CA CYS A 284 -26.67 5.69 -8.65
C CYS A 284 -26.98 5.98 -7.17
N PRO A 285 -26.01 5.88 -6.25
CA PRO A 285 -24.56 5.71 -6.48
C PRO A 285 -24.13 4.24 -6.74
N GLU A 286 -23.04 4.06 -7.50
CA GLU A 286 -22.56 2.75 -8.00
C GLU A 286 -22.25 1.72 -6.91
N LEU A 287 -22.97 0.61 -6.90
CA LEU A 287 -22.81 -0.51 -5.99
C LEU A 287 -21.72 -1.49 -6.44
N TYR A 288 -21.47 -1.69 -7.73
CA TYR A 288 -20.56 -2.76 -8.14
C TYR A 288 -19.11 -2.39 -7.89
N LEU A 289 -18.36 -3.31 -7.28
CA LEU A 289 -16.91 -3.26 -7.22
C LEU A 289 -16.31 -3.38 -8.64
N SER A 290 -15.22 -2.65 -8.90
CA SER A 290 -14.53 -2.68 -10.19
C SER A 290 -14.06 -4.08 -10.63
N ASP A 291 -14.10 -4.33 -11.94
CA ASP A 291 -13.63 -5.58 -12.54
C ASP A 291 -12.08 -5.68 -12.56
N SER A 292 -11.36 -4.62 -12.16
CA SER A 292 -9.90 -4.65 -12.01
C SER A 292 -9.42 -5.44 -10.80
N TYR A 293 -10.31 -5.73 -9.84
CA TYR A 293 -9.99 -6.55 -8.67
C TYR A 293 -10.09 -8.03 -9.02
N THR A 294 -9.04 -8.78 -8.68
CA THR A 294 -8.96 -10.22 -8.92
C THR A 294 -9.83 -10.99 -7.92
N PHE A 295 -10.08 -12.26 -8.21
CA PHE A 295 -10.74 -13.17 -7.27
C PHE A 295 -10.05 -13.22 -5.90
N GLN A 296 -8.71 -13.12 -5.87
CA GLN A 296 -7.93 -13.13 -4.63
C GLN A 296 -8.16 -11.86 -3.81
N ASP A 297 -8.25 -10.70 -4.46
CA ASP A 297 -8.56 -9.44 -3.80
C ASP A 297 -9.98 -9.46 -3.22
N ILE A 298 -10.95 -9.97 -3.98
CA ILE A 298 -12.34 -10.12 -3.51
C ILE A 298 -12.39 -11.06 -2.29
N ALA A 299 -11.69 -12.20 -2.34
CA ALA A 299 -11.61 -13.12 -1.21
C ALA A 299 -11.02 -12.46 0.05
N LEU A 300 -10.01 -11.59 -0.12
CA LEU A 300 -9.44 -10.79 0.97
C LEU A 300 -10.46 -9.77 1.50
N PHE A 301 -11.08 -8.98 0.62
CA PHE A 301 -12.06 -7.95 1.00
C PHE A 301 -13.29 -8.54 1.70
N LYS A 302 -13.69 -9.77 1.38
CA LYS A 302 -14.75 -10.48 2.12
C LYS A 302 -14.39 -10.65 3.60
N LYS A 303 -13.13 -10.90 3.94
CA LYS A 303 -12.65 -10.93 5.35
C LYS A 303 -12.81 -9.58 6.05
N PHE A 304 -12.85 -8.49 5.29
CA PHE A 304 -13.02 -7.11 5.78
C PHE A 304 -14.45 -6.58 5.69
N GLY A 305 -15.43 -7.40 5.29
CA GLY A 305 -16.85 -7.01 5.26
C GLY A 305 -17.41 -6.67 3.89
N LEU A 306 -16.68 -6.93 2.79
CA LEU A 306 -17.26 -6.85 1.45
C LEU A 306 -18.36 -7.91 1.29
N SER A 307 -19.55 -7.48 0.91
CA SER A 307 -20.73 -8.34 0.72
C SER A 307 -21.09 -8.49 -0.75
N SER A 308 -21.79 -9.57 -1.08
CA SER A 308 -22.42 -9.70 -2.40
C SER A 308 -23.70 -8.88 -2.42
N LEU A 309 -24.23 -8.61 -3.61
CA LEU A 309 -25.56 -8.01 -3.76
C LEU A 309 -26.61 -8.72 -2.89
N TYR A 310 -27.38 -7.91 -2.17
CA TYR A 310 -28.56 -8.40 -1.45
C TYR A 310 -29.79 -8.37 -2.36
N MET A 311 -30.76 -9.24 -2.10
CA MET A 311 -31.95 -9.34 -2.95
C MET A 311 -32.78 -8.05 -2.99
N ASN A 312 -32.81 -7.27 -1.91
CA ASN A 312 -33.45 -5.95 -1.90
C ASN A 312 -32.71 -4.93 -2.79
N GLU A 313 -31.38 -5.04 -2.92
CA GLU A 313 -30.60 -4.19 -3.82
C GLU A 313 -30.87 -4.59 -5.28
N ILE A 314 -30.99 -5.89 -5.57
CA ILE A 314 -31.40 -6.39 -6.88
C ILE A 314 -32.79 -5.87 -7.25
N VAL A 315 -33.77 -5.99 -6.35
CA VAL A 315 -35.12 -5.44 -6.53
C VAL A 315 -35.06 -3.93 -6.80
N ALA A 316 -34.22 -3.19 -6.07
CA ALA A 316 -34.04 -1.75 -6.29
C ALA A 316 -33.42 -1.43 -7.67
N THR A 317 -32.42 -2.21 -8.12
CA THR A 317 -31.81 -2.03 -9.46
C THR A 317 -32.82 -2.24 -10.58
N VAL A 318 -33.65 -3.28 -10.48
CA VAL A 318 -34.68 -3.56 -11.48
C VAL A 318 -35.81 -2.53 -11.42
N LYS A 319 -36.21 -2.09 -10.22
CA LYS A 319 -37.17 -0.99 -10.08
C LYS A 319 -36.67 0.30 -10.75
N GLN A 320 -35.38 0.61 -10.63
CA GLN A 320 -34.78 1.76 -11.28
C GLN A 320 -34.74 1.58 -12.81
N ASP A 321 -34.35 0.40 -13.29
CA ASP A 321 -34.31 0.05 -14.72
C ASP A 321 -35.70 0.18 -15.37
N LEU A 322 -36.75 -0.32 -14.70
CA LEU A 322 -38.14 -0.24 -15.16
C LEU A 322 -38.75 1.17 -15.06
N SER A 323 -38.16 2.07 -14.29
CA SER A 323 -38.73 3.40 -14.06
C SER A 323 -38.63 4.28 -15.32
N PRO A 324 -39.68 5.04 -15.67
CA PRO A 324 -39.67 5.94 -16.84
C PRO A 324 -38.65 7.08 -16.71
N VAL A 325 -38.16 7.35 -15.48
CA VAL A 325 -37.17 8.38 -15.14
C VAL A 325 -35.73 7.84 -15.17
N GLY A 326 -35.51 6.56 -15.51
CA GLY A 326 -34.17 5.97 -15.67
C GLY A 326 -33.30 6.61 -16.77
N LEU A 327 -33.87 7.54 -17.53
CA LEU A 327 -33.25 8.28 -18.63
C LEU A 327 -33.02 9.75 -18.26
N SER A 328 -31.78 10.16 -17.97
CA SER A 328 -31.34 11.54 -18.27
C SER A 328 -29.83 11.83 -18.16
N LEU A 329 -28.97 10.95 -17.63
CA LEU A 329 -27.55 11.36 -17.45
C LEU A 329 -26.58 10.90 -18.54
N PHE A 330 -26.88 9.87 -19.37
CA PHE A 330 -25.90 9.33 -20.34
C PHE A 330 -26.45 8.81 -21.67
N GLY A 331 -27.69 9.12 -22.06
CA GLY A 331 -28.17 8.85 -23.42
C GLY A 331 -28.16 7.39 -23.89
N ARG A 332 -28.32 6.40 -22.99
CA ARG A 332 -28.60 5.01 -23.40
C ARG A 332 -30.10 4.75 -23.48
N PRO A 333 -30.59 4.05 -24.52
CA PRO A 333 -32.02 3.80 -24.73
C PRO A 333 -32.51 2.67 -23.80
N MET A 334 -33.76 2.82 -23.33
CA MET A 334 -34.68 1.80 -22.81
C MET A 334 -34.19 0.87 -21.67
N SER A 335 -35.09 0.57 -20.72
CA SER A 335 -34.91 -0.46 -19.68
C SER A 335 -34.26 -1.72 -20.27
N ARG A 336 -33.17 -2.23 -19.67
CA ARG A 336 -32.51 -3.45 -20.17
C ARG A 336 -33.48 -4.63 -20.14
N MET A 337 -34.35 -4.69 -19.14
CA MET A 337 -35.44 -5.68 -19.08
C MET A 337 -36.41 -5.58 -20.28
N LYS A 338 -36.59 -4.40 -20.86
CA LYS A 338 -37.48 -4.13 -22.01
C LYS A 338 -36.74 -4.08 -23.36
N ALA A 339 -35.42 -4.20 -23.36
CA ALA A 339 -34.61 -4.04 -24.57
C ALA A 339 -34.73 -5.30 -25.43
N SER A 340 -35.02 -5.12 -26.73
CA SER A 340 -35.08 -6.21 -27.70
C SER A 340 -33.73 -6.94 -27.92
N GLU A 341 -32.65 -6.34 -27.44
CA GLU A 341 -31.28 -6.86 -27.51
C GLU A 341 -30.96 -7.82 -26.35
N THR A 342 -31.84 -7.89 -25.34
CA THR A 342 -31.69 -8.79 -24.19
C THR A 342 -32.12 -10.20 -24.58
N ASP A 343 -31.21 -11.17 -24.41
CA ASP A 343 -31.40 -12.54 -24.87
C ASP A 343 -32.14 -13.44 -23.85
N ASP A 344 -32.54 -14.62 -24.31
CA ASP A 344 -33.24 -15.61 -23.48
C ASP A 344 -32.38 -16.13 -22.31
N ASP A 345 -31.04 -16.13 -22.44
CA ASP A 345 -30.12 -16.49 -21.34
C ASP A 345 -30.23 -15.48 -20.20
N TRP A 346 -30.18 -14.19 -20.52
CA TRP A 346 -30.35 -13.11 -19.56
C TRP A 346 -31.70 -13.22 -18.85
N HIS A 347 -32.80 -13.37 -19.59
CA HIS A 347 -34.14 -13.49 -19.01
C HIS A 347 -34.29 -14.74 -18.13
N SER A 348 -33.70 -15.87 -18.54
CA SER A 348 -33.71 -17.10 -17.75
C SER A 348 -32.96 -16.95 -16.43
N ARG A 349 -31.81 -16.24 -16.43
CA ARG A 349 -31.01 -15.98 -15.22
C ARG A 349 -31.71 -14.99 -14.30
N ASP A 350 -32.27 -13.93 -14.85
CA ASP A 350 -33.09 -12.96 -14.12
C ASP A 350 -34.26 -13.64 -13.40
N ALA A 351 -35.05 -14.43 -14.14
CA ALA A 351 -36.17 -15.19 -13.60
C ALA A 351 -35.72 -16.19 -12.51
N SER A 352 -34.58 -16.84 -12.68
CA SER A 352 -33.99 -17.74 -11.68
C SER A 352 -33.70 -17.00 -10.36
N ILE A 353 -33.13 -15.79 -10.42
CA ILE A 353 -32.87 -14.94 -9.24
C ILE A 353 -34.18 -14.50 -8.59
N PHE A 354 -35.14 -14.02 -9.38
CA PHE A 354 -36.45 -13.59 -8.86
C PHE A 354 -37.32 -14.75 -8.35
N SER A 355 -37.00 -16.00 -8.69
CA SER A 355 -37.65 -17.17 -8.09
C SER A 355 -37.21 -17.44 -6.64
N LEU A 356 -36.05 -16.93 -6.22
CA LEU A 356 -35.47 -17.21 -4.89
C LEU A 356 -36.37 -16.74 -3.74
N PRO A 357 -36.94 -15.52 -3.74
CA PRO A 357 -37.84 -15.07 -2.68
C PRO A 357 -39.08 -15.95 -2.54
N PHE A 358 -39.65 -16.43 -3.65
CA PHE A 358 -40.82 -17.32 -3.63
C PHE A 358 -40.46 -18.71 -3.09
N LYS A 359 -39.35 -19.29 -3.55
CA LYS A 359 -38.85 -20.60 -3.07
C LYS A 359 -38.54 -20.57 -1.57
N ASN A 360 -37.99 -19.48 -1.07
CA ASN A 360 -37.58 -19.31 0.33
C ASN A 360 -38.64 -18.65 1.22
N LYS A 361 -39.84 -18.34 0.69
CA LYS A 361 -40.95 -17.72 1.42
C LYS A 361 -40.58 -16.39 2.10
N TRP A 362 -39.89 -15.51 1.38
CA TRP A 362 -39.51 -14.17 1.87
C TRP A 362 -40.63 -13.16 1.62
N ASP A 363 -41.67 -13.18 2.46
CA ASP A 363 -42.93 -12.45 2.23
C ASP A 363 -42.76 -10.98 1.86
N ARG A 364 -41.89 -10.23 2.57
CA ARG A 364 -41.64 -8.81 2.27
C ARG A 364 -41.09 -8.60 0.86
N LEU A 365 -40.16 -9.44 0.42
CA LEU A 365 -39.57 -9.35 -0.92
C LEU A 365 -40.56 -9.83 -1.98
N ILE A 366 -41.36 -10.86 -1.68
CA ILE A 366 -42.43 -11.32 -2.57
C ILE A 366 -43.41 -10.18 -2.87
N GLN A 367 -43.84 -9.42 -1.86
CA GLN A 367 -44.72 -8.27 -2.08
C GLN A 367 -44.08 -7.21 -2.97
N LEU A 368 -42.82 -6.84 -2.69
CA LEU A 368 -42.09 -5.88 -3.51
C LEU A 368 -41.92 -6.33 -4.97
N ILE A 369 -41.69 -7.62 -5.20
CA ILE A 369 -41.53 -8.18 -6.55
C ILE A 369 -42.87 -8.18 -7.30
N LYS A 370 -43.98 -8.50 -6.62
CA LYS A 370 -45.31 -8.48 -7.22
C LYS A 370 -45.72 -7.09 -7.73
N GLU A 371 -45.17 -6.02 -7.16
CA GLU A 371 -45.38 -4.64 -7.59
C GLU A 371 -44.58 -4.24 -8.84
N LEU A 372 -43.56 -5.02 -9.25
CA LEU A 372 -42.74 -4.71 -10.41
C LEU A 372 -43.41 -5.16 -11.71
N GLU A 373 -43.30 -4.33 -12.75
CA GLU A 373 -43.71 -4.64 -14.13
C GLU A 373 -42.78 -5.69 -14.76
N LEU A 374 -42.91 -6.95 -14.34
CA LEU A 374 -42.07 -8.07 -14.78
C LEU A 374 -42.79 -9.11 -15.62
N ILE A 375 -44.13 -9.08 -15.68
CA ILE A 375 -44.89 -10.11 -16.38
C ILE A 375 -45.15 -9.65 -17.83
N PRO A 376 -44.53 -10.30 -18.84
CA PRO A 376 -44.76 -9.95 -20.23
C PRO A 376 -46.13 -10.47 -20.70
N LEU A 377 -46.90 -9.58 -21.30
CA LEU A 377 -48.15 -9.89 -21.98
C LEU A 377 -47.91 -10.03 -23.49
N HIS A 378 -48.84 -10.71 -24.18
CA HIS A 378 -48.76 -10.91 -25.64
C HIS A 378 -48.72 -9.62 -26.47
N ASP A 379 -49.20 -8.50 -25.91
CA ASP A 379 -49.19 -7.16 -26.53
C ASP A 379 -47.85 -6.43 -26.32
N GLY A 380 -46.87 -7.07 -25.70
CA GLY A 380 -45.55 -6.54 -25.41
C GLY A 380 -45.48 -5.66 -24.16
N LEU A 381 -46.60 -5.44 -23.46
CA LEU A 381 -46.60 -4.71 -22.20
C LEU A 381 -46.11 -5.60 -21.06
N LEU A 382 -45.28 -5.04 -20.17
CA LEU A 382 -45.01 -5.66 -18.88
C LEU A 382 -45.94 -5.12 -17.82
N VAL A 383 -46.59 -6.02 -17.10
CA VAL A 383 -47.53 -5.67 -16.03
C VAL A 383 -47.06 -6.25 -14.69
N PRO A 384 -47.42 -5.63 -13.56
CA PRO A 384 -47.14 -6.18 -12.26
C PRO A 384 -48.15 -7.27 -11.88
N ALA A 385 -47.70 -8.21 -11.05
CA ALA A 385 -48.51 -9.34 -10.59
C ALA A 385 -49.65 -8.95 -9.64
N VAL A 386 -49.64 -7.71 -9.11
CA VAL A 386 -50.71 -7.19 -8.25
C VAL A 386 -51.96 -6.75 -9.02
N ILE A 387 -51.87 -6.54 -10.33
CA ILE A 387 -53.06 -6.17 -11.12
C ILE A 387 -53.88 -7.43 -11.44
N ARG A 388 -55.21 -7.25 -11.62
CA ARG A 388 -56.24 -8.26 -11.94
C ARG A 388 -55.77 -9.43 -12.82
N ASP A 389 -56.47 -10.56 -12.68
CA ASP A 389 -56.31 -11.85 -13.35
C ASP A 389 -55.53 -11.83 -14.68
N ILE A 390 -54.35 -12.46 -14.64
CA ILE A 390 -53.49 -12.77 -15.79
C ILE A 390 -53.72 -14.23 -16.17
N TYR A 391 -53.89 -14.51 -17.46
CA TYR A 391 -54.27 -15.83 -17.96
C TYR A 391 -53.16 -16.42 -18.84
N TYR A 392 -53.05 -17.75 -18.83
CA TYR A 392 -52.22 -18.46 -19.81
C TYR A 392 -52.83 -18.34 -21.22
N PRO A 393 -52.01 -18.33 -22.28
CA PRO A 393 -52.48 -18.20 -23.66
C PRO A 393 -53.22 -19.45 -24.16
N SER A 394 -53.20 -20.55 -23.40
CA SER A 394 -53.93 -21.78 -23.72
C SER A 394 -54.42 -22.49 -22.46
N VAL A 395 -55.51 -23.25 -22.61
CA VAL A 395 -56.07 -24.14 -21.57
C VAL A 395 -56.23 -25.52 -22.19
N GLY A 396 -55.55 -26.54 -21.62
CA GLY A 396 -55.61 -27.91 -22.15
C GLY A 396 -55.15 -28.04 -23.61
N GLY A 397 -54.23 -27.20 -24.07
CA GLY A 397 -53.77 -27.16 -25.46
C GLY A 397 -54.65 -26.35 -26.42
N THR A 398 -55.80 -25.84 -25.96
CA THR A 398 -56.67 -24.97 -26.77
C THR A 398 -56.27 -23.51 -26.58
N PRO A 399 -55.95 -22.75 -27.65
CA PRO A 399 -55.56 -21.35 -27.53
C PRO A 399 -56.76 -20.48 -27.12
N VAL A 400 -56.51 -19.52 -26.22
CA VAL A 400 -57.49 -18.53 -25.81
C VAL A 400 -57.58 -17.42 -26.88
N PRO A 401 -58.78 -17.05 -27.37
CA PRO A 401 -58.92 -15.98 -28.36
C PRO A 401 -58.37 -14.64 -27.84
N ARG A 402 -57.61 -13.94 -28.68
CA ARG A 402 -56.87 -12.71 -28.31
C ARG A 402 -57.75 -11.46 -28.30
N ASP A 403 -58.90 -11.51 -28.96
CA ASP A 403 -59.87 -10.42 -29.11
C ASP A 403 -60.80 -10.24 -27.89
N LEU A 404 -60.68 -11.10 -26.88
CA LEU A 404 -61.50 -11.06 -25.66
C LEU A 404 -61.10 -9.97 -24.66
N GLY A 405 -60.08 -9.16 -24.98
CA GLY A 405 -59.54 -8.15 -24.06
C GLY A 405 -58.88 -8.75 -22.81
N LEU A 406 -58.54 -10.04 -22.85
CA LEU A 406 -57.87 -10.75 -21.76
C LEU A 406 -56.36 -10.46 -21.77
N ARG A 407 -55.78 -10.43 -20.57
CA ARG A 407 -54.34 -10.27 -20.36
C ARG A 407 -53.67 -11.63 -20.43
N LEU A 408 -53.32 -12.03 -21.65
CA LEU A 408 -52.64 -13.29 -21.92
C LEU A 408 -51.12 -13.13 -21.77
N LEU A 409 -50.49 -14.05 -21.05
CA LEU A 409 -49.03 -14.17 -20.98
C LEU A 409 -48.43 -14.34 -22.40
N HIS A 410 -47.27 -13.72 -22.61
CA HIS A 410 -46.49 -13.84 -23.84
C HIS A 410 -45.95 -15.27 -24.04
#